data_AF-A0A1F4W108-F1
#
_entry.id   AF-A0A1F4W108-F1
#
_cell.length_a   1.000
_cell.length_b   1.000
_cell.length_c   1.000
_cell.angle_alpha   90.00
_cell.angle_beta   90.00
_cell.angle_gamma   90.00
#
_symmetry.space_group_name_H-M   'P 1'
#
loop_
_entity.id
_entity.type
_entity.pdbx_description
1 polymer ?
#
loop_
_entity_poly.entity_id
_entity_poly.type
_entity_poly.pdbx_seq_one_letter_code
_entity_poly.pdbx_strand_id
1 'polypeptide(L)'
;MFYTTLALAKLTTLISKLLNIGAGSTWPGHVALRVYPNLFRDSHFRFNKGLILITGTNGKTTTAKLLSMSLRNLGNFVVTNSSGANLLNGIASAFLLQFSLTKKFDYGVFEVDEAAFPKLLEQTSPNVVFLLNISRDQLDRHWEPDLVFERWVTALKNTTPLPYIIADSEEPKFGLMATLLDEDKITFFDKDSPLKLRSHKVFYNDKDLGSSNLAGEFNRKNLNAAAKAMALLGFSYKDVVASLKDFSFAYGRGEKIEFKGKDFRILLAKNPKSFNTNLDDLLDPSGDAIQAFPEALLFILNDNIPDGRDISWIYDINPIKLKEVCKDKAVFVAGTRCFDMAVRLQYAGVFIDKANVDKEIAEVLKRLASKTELKNVTVLPNYSSMLAFRKLVLGRSIL
;
A
#
# COMPACT_ATOMS: atom_id res chain seq x y z
N MET A 1 -22.34 -23.60 -10.27
CA MET A 1 -20.90 -23.39 -10.53
C MET A 1 -20.19 -22.66 -9.39
N PHE A 2 -20.83 -21.71 -8.70
CA PHE A 2 -20.22 -21.02 -7.56
C PHE A 2 -19.76 -21.96 -6.43
N TYR A 3 -20.67 -22.77 -5.86
CA TYR A 3 -20.32 -23.61 -4.70
C TYR A 3 -19.27 -24.69 -4.99
N THR A 4 -19.24 -25.23 -6.22
CA THR A 4 -18.18 -26.16 -6.65
C THR A 4 -16.83 -25.44 -6.69
N THR A 5 -16.81 -24.21 -7.20
CA THR A 5 -15.61 -23.35 -7.23
C THR A 5 -15.15 -22.98 -5.82
N LEU A 6 -16.09 -22.67 -4.91
CA LEU A 6 -15.82 -22.38 -3.50
C LEU A 6 -15.18 -23.59 -2.79
N ALA A 7 -15.74 -24.79 -2.99
CA ALA A 7 -15.18 -26.02 -2.41
C ALA A 7 -13.76 -26.29 -2.92
N LEU A 8 -13.53 -26.14 -4.24
CA LEU A 8 -12.20 -26.30 -4.85
C LEU A 8 -11.19 -25.27 -4.33
N ALA A 9 -11.59 -24.02 -4.16
CA ALA A 9 -10.74 -22.98 -3.59
C ALA A 9 -10.32 -23.32 -2.15
N LYS A 10 -11.27 -23.73 -1.30
CA LYS A 10 -10.97 -24.14 0.09
C LYS A 10 -10.06 -25.38 0.15
N LEU A 11 -10.28 -26.36 -0.73
CA LEU A 11 -9.43 -27.54 -0.85
C LEU A 11 -8.01 -27.17 -1.32
N THR A 12 -7.89 -26.27 -2.28
CA THR A 12 -6.59 -25.78 -2.79
C THR A 12 -5.78 -25.14 -1.67
N THR A 13 -6.41 -24.34 -0.80
CA THR A 13 -5.74 -23.77 0.38
C THR A 13 -5.28 -24.84 1.36
N LEU A 14 -6.11 -25.86 1.62
CA LEU A 14 -5.74 -26.96 2.52
C LEU A 14 -4.51 -27.71 1.99
N ILE A 15 -4.50 -28.04 0.69
CA ILE A 15 -3.38 -28.73 0.03
C ILE A 15 -2.12 -27.85 0.02
N SER A 16 -2.25 -26.57 -0.33
CA SER A 16 -1.12 -25.62 -0.35
C SER A 16 -0.46 -25.50 1.02
N LYS A 17 -1.26 -25.44 2.10
CA LYS A 17 -0.76 -25.44 3.48
C LYS A 17 -0.11 -26.77 3.88
N LEU A 18 -0.71 -27.90 3.53
CA LEU A 18 -0.16 -29.23 3.83
C LEU A 18 1.19 -29.48 3.14
N LEU A 19 1.34 -28.99 1.92
CA LEU A 19 2.55 -29.20 1.10
C LEU A 19 3.59 -28.07 1.24
N ASN A 20 3.34 -27.04 2.07
CA ASN A 20 4.17 -25.82 2.17
C ASN A 20 4.45 -25.14 0.81
N ILE A 21 3.54 -25.28 -0.16
CA ILE A 21 3.67 -24.66 -1.48
C ILE A 21 3.12 -23.24 -1.41
N GLY A 22 3.96 -22.31 -0.96
CA GLY A 22 3.67 -20.87 -0.87
C GLY A 22 2.67 -20.47 0.22
N ALA A 23 2.35 -19.17 0.31
CA ALA A 23 1.47 -18.60 1.34
C ALA A 23 -0.04 -18.89 1.14
N GLY A 24 -0.42 -19.67 0.11
CA GLY A 24 -1.82 -20.03 -0.18
C GLY A 24 -2.74 -18.86 -0.55
N SER A 25 -2.20 -17.66 -0.80
CA SER A 25 -2.96 -16.41 -0.91
C SER A 25 -3.53 -16.10 -2.31
N THR A 26 -3.01 -16.71 -3.38
CA THR A 26 -3.43 -16.45 -4.77
C THR A 26 -3.86 -17.70 -5.54
N TRP A 27 -3.32 -18.88 -5.18
CA TRP A 27 -3.64 -20.17 -5.81
C TRP A 27 -5.13 -20.52 -5.83
N PRO A 28 -5.88 -20.35 -4.72
CA PRO A 28 -7.31 -20.68 -4.70
C PRO A 28 -8.10 -19.93 -5.77
N GLY A 29 -7.85 -18.65 -5.92
CA GLY A 29 -8.47 -17.79 -6.92
C GLY A 29 -7.96 -18.06 -8.34
N HIS A 30 -6.71 -18.49 -8.50
CA HIS A 30 -6.18 -18.90 -9.80
C HIS A 30 -6.90 -20.14 -10.34
N VAL A 31 -7.09 -21.15 -9.49
CA VAL A 31 -7.88 -22.34 -9.81
C VAL A 31 -9.34 -21.94 -10.04
N ALA A 32 -9.89 -21.10 -9.16
CA ALA A 32 -11.28 -20.67 -9.26
C ALA A 32 -11.59 -19.96 -10.58
N LEU A 33 -10.73 -19.03 -11.04
CA LEU A 33 -10.95 -18.30 -12.28
C LEU A 33 -10.72 -19.15 -13.54
N ARG A 34 -10.01 -20.28 -13.45
CA ARG A 34 -9.95 -21.27 -14.53
C ARG A 34 -11.24 -22.07 -14.64
N VAL A 35 -11.80 -22.47 -13.50
CA VAL A 35 -13.04 -23.26 -13.44
C VAL A 35 -14.27 -22.39 -13.71
N TYR A 36 -14.27 -21.16 -13.19
CA TYR A 36 -15.36 -20.22 -13.32
C TYR A 36 -14.85 -18.81 -13.70
N PRO A 37 -14.57 -18.56 -15.00
CA PRO A 37 -14.00 -17.29 -15.46
C PRO A 37 -14.86 -16.04 -15.21
N ASN A 38 -16.17 -16.22 -15.05
CA ASN A 38 -17.15 -15.16 -14.80
C ASN A 38 -17.51 -15.02 -13.30
N LEU A 39 -16.65 -15.49 -12.40
CA LEU A 39 -16.88 -15.48 -10.95
C LEU A 39 -17.36 -14.11 -10.42
N PHE A 40 -16.81 -13.01 -10.93
CA PHE A 40 -17.15 -11.66 -10.46
C PHE A 40 -18.54 -11.16 -10.91
N ARG A 41 -19.10 -11.79 -11.95
CA ARG A 41 -20.49 -11.55 -12.41
C ARG A 41 -21.52 -12.34 -11.61
N ASP A 42 -21.09 -13.35 -10.85
CA ASP A 42 -21.96 -14.21 -10.06
C ASP A 42 -22.68 -13.40 -8.96
N SER A 43 -23.92 -13.77 -8.65
CA SER A 43 -24.76 -13.10 -7.66
C SER A 43 -24.20 -13.18 -6.23
N HIS A 44 -23.35 -14.16 -5.94
CA HIS A 44 -22.63 -14.27 -4.68
C HIS A 44 -21.55 -13.19 -4.54
N PHE A 45 -20.95 -12.73 -5.64
CA PHE A 45 -20.02 -11.61 -5.67
C PHE A 45 -20.78 -10.27 -5.67
N ARG A 46 -21.64 -10.09 -4.68
CA ARG A 46 -22.43 -8.88 -4.43
C ARG A 46 -22.40 -8.56 -2.94
N PHE A 47 -22.45 -7.28 -2.63
CA PHE A 47 -22.30 -6.74 -1.29
C PHE A 47 -23.59 -6.01 -0.90
N ASN A 48 -23.99 -6.04 0.38
CA ASN A 48 -25.26 -5.44 0.80
C ASN A 48 -25.29 -3.93 0.60
N LYS A 49 -24.16 -3.26 0.82
CA LYS A 49 -24.04 -1.81 0.80
C LYS A 49 -23.17 -1.30 -0.34
N GLY A 50 -22.10 -2.00 -0.70
CA GLY A 50 -21.41 -1.68 -1.95
C GLY A 50 -20.04 -2.28 -2.19
N LEU A 51 -19.53 -2.04 -3.40
CA LEU A 51 -18.21 -2.43 -3.86
C LEU A 51 -17.35 -1.19 -4.12
N ILE A 52 -16.16 -1.18 -3.52
CA ILE A 52 -15.15 -0.13 -3.65
C ILE A 52 -13.90 -0.72 -4.28
N LEU A 53 -13.46 -0.15 -5.40
CA LEU A 53 -12.21 -0.54 -6.07
C LEU A 53 -11.18 0.57 -5.95
N ILE A 54 -9.93 0.21 -5.65
CA ILE A 54 -8.84 1.15 -5.46
C ILE A 54 -7.69 0.80 -6.39
N THR A 55 -7.38 1.68 -7.33
CA THR A 55 -6.28 1.51 -8.29
C THR A 55 -5.37 2.74 -8.30
N GLY A 56 -4.15 2.57 -8.79
CA GLY A 56 -3.12 3.60 -8.83
C GLY A 56 -1.77 3.09 -8.39
N THR A 57 -0.70 3.60 -8.97
CA THR A 57 0.66 3.06 -8.79
C THR A 57 1.05 2.94 -7.32
N ASN A 58 0.79 3.99 -6.54
CA ASN A 58 1.12 4.11 -5.13
C ASN A 58 -0.12 4.41 -4.27
N GLY A 59 -0.12 3.97 -3.01
CA GLY A 59 -1.13 4.34 -2.00
C GLY A 59 -2.30 3.36 -1.85
N LYS A 60 -2.46 2.39 -2.76
CA LYS A 60 -3.58 1.41 -2.73
C LYS A 60 -3.77 0.76 -1.36
N THR A 61 -2.69 0.19 -0.81
CA THR A 61 -2.73 -0.55 0.47
C THR A 61 -3.07 0.33 1.66
N THR A 62 -2.54 1.56 1.69
CA THR A 62 -2.85 2.52 2.74
C THR A 62 -4.32 2.92 2.68
N THR A 63 -4.82 3.31 1.51
CA THR A 63 -6.22 3.71 1.31
C THR A 63 -7.19 2.57 1.58
N ALA A 64 -6.89 1.35 1.11
CA ALA A 64 -7.71 0.17 1.35
C ALA A 64 -7.77 -0.21 2.82
N LYS A 65 -6.64 -0.12 3.54
CA LYS A 65 -6.60 -0.36 4.99
C LYS A 65 -7.39 0.71 5.75
N LEU A 66 -7.22 1.99 5.41
CA LEU A 66 -7.99 3.09 6.00
C LEU A 66 -9.50 2.85 5.86
N LEU A 67 -9.98 2.64 4.63
CA LEU A 67 -11.40 2.42 4.37
C LEU A 67 -11.95 1.17 5.05
N SER A 68 -11.25 0.04 4.92
CA SER A 68 -11.75 -1.22 5.49
C SER A 68 -11.76 -1.18 7.01
N MET A 69 -10.76 -0.56 7.65
CA MET A 69 -10.76 -0.37 9.10
C MET A 69 -11.88 0.57 9.53
N SER A 70 -12.04 1.72 8.87
CA SER A 70 -13.11 2.66 9.17
C SER A 70 -14.49 2.04 9.06
N LEU A 71 -14.76 1.31 7.97
CA LEU A 71 -16.02 0.60 7.76
C LEU A 71 -16.26 -0.48 8.83
N ARG A 72 -15.22 -1.24 9.22
CA ARG A 72 -15.31 -2.26 10.28
C ARG A 72 -15.55 -1.65 11.66
N ASN A 73 -14.89 -0.54 11.99
CA ASN A 73 -15.09 0.20 13.24
C ASN A 73 -16.52 0.72 13.37
N LEU A 74 -17.17 1.00 12.24
CA LEU A 74 -18.60 1.35 12.17
C LEU A 74 -19.52 0.12 12.05
N GLY A 75 -19.03 -1.08 12.40
CA GLY A 75 -19.81 -2.31 12.53
C GLY A 75 -20.09 -3.08 11.24
N ASN A 76 -19.49 -2.70 10.10
CA ASN A 76 -19.75 -3.35 8.82
C ASN A 76 -18.90 -4.60 8.61
N PHE A 77 -19.47 -5.61 7.93
CA PHE A 77 -18.74 -6.79 7.52
C PHE A 77 -18.05 -6.57 6.18
N VAL A 78 -16.73 -6.46 6.18
CA VAL A 78 -15.93 -6.02 5.02
C VAL A 78 -14.93 -7.08 4.59
N VAL A 79 -14.98 -7.46 3.31
CA VAL A 79 -13.96 -8.30 2.67
C VAL A 79 -12.91 -7.44 1.98
N THR A 80 -11.64 -7.83 2.14
CA THR A 80 -10.48 -7.20 1.50
C THR A 80 -9.44 -8.22 1.07
N ASN A 81 -8.60 -7.86 0.10
CA ASN A 81 -7.40 -8.62 -0.28
C ASN A 81 -6.16 -8.19 0.51
N SER A 82 -6.21 -8.34 1.83
CA SER A 82 -5.18 -7.86 2.79
C SER A 82 -3.77 -8.44 2.61
N SER A 83 -3.60 -9.48 1.79
CA SER A 83 -2.28 -10.02 1.41
C SER A 83 -1.53 -9.12 0.43
N GLY A 84 -2.17 -8.08 -0.12
CA GLY A 84 -1.62 -7.24 -1.18
C GLY A 84 -1.69 -7.88 -2.57
N ALA A 85 -2.31 -9.07 -2.70
CA ALA A 85 -2.54 -9.71 -3.98
C ALA A 85 -3.63 -8.97 -4.78
N ASN A 86 -3.19 -8.00 -5.57
CA ASN A 86 -4.02 -7.02 -6.27
C ASN A 86 -4.44 -7.43 -7.70
N LEU A 87 -4.01 -8.60 -8.16
CA LEU A 87 -4.48 -9.21 -9.40
C LEU A 87 -5.82 -9.93 -9.20
N LEU A 88 -6.52 -10.25 -10.30
CA LEU A 88 -7.84 -10.88 -10.27
C LEU A 88 -7.87 -12.19 -9.44
N ASN A 89 -6.84 -13.03 -9.57
CA ASN A 89 -6.73 -14.27 -8.78
C ASN A 89 -6.57 -13.99 -7.28
N GLY A 90 -5.87 -12.92 -6.89
CA GLY A 90 -5.75 -12.48 -5.50
C GLY A 90 -7.09 -12.03 -4.93
N ILE A 91 -7.84 -11.22 -5.68
CA ILE A 91 -9.18 -10.74 -5.31
C ILE A 91 -10.16 -11.92 -5.19
N ALA A 92 -10.16 -12.83 -6.16
CA ALA A 92 -10.98 -14.04 -6.13
C ALA A 92 -10.64 -14.93 -4.92
N SER A 93 -9.35 -15.11 -4.62
CA SER A 93 -8.90 -15.86 -3.43
C SER A 93 -9.42 -15.21 -2.15
N ALA A 94 -9.21 -13.89 -2.00
CA ALA A 94 -9.62 -13.15 -0.83
C ALA A 94 -11.13 -13.27 -0.57
N PHE A 95 -11.94 -13.15 -1.62
CA PHE A 95 -13.39 -13.30 -1.55
C PHE A 95 -13.81 -14.73 -1.17
N LEU A 96 -13.34 -15.74 -1.90
CA LEU A 96 -13.76 -17.14 -1.70
C LEU A 96 -13.35 -17.70 -0.34
N LEU A 97 -12.17 -17.33 0.16
CA LEU A 97 -11.68 -17.82 1.45
C LEU A 97 -12.40 -17.20 2.64
N GLN A 98 -12.82 -15.94 2.52
CA GLN A 98 -13.59 -15.26 3.57
C GLN A 98 -15.10 -15.49 3.44
N PHE A 99 -15.56 -16.06 2.31
CA PHE A 99 -16.97 -16.28 2.03
C PHE A 99 -17.67 -17.12 3.11
N SER A 100 -18.77 -16.57 3.63
CA SER A 100 -19.65 -17.23 4.59
C SER A 100 -21.02 -17.53 3.96
N LEU A 101 -21.55 -18.72 4.27
CA LEU A 101 -22.90 -19.12 3.87
C LEU A 101 -24.00 -18.45 4.70
N THR A 102 -23.68 -17.99 5.91
CA THR A 102 -24.66 -17.46 6.88
C THR A 102 -24.66 -15.94 6.94
N LYS A 103 -23.57 -15.29 6.53
CA LYS A 103 -23.41 -13.84 6.62
C LYS A 103 -22.86 -13.28 5.31
N LYS A 104 -23.66 -12.43 4.66
CA LYS A 104 -23.25 -11.70 3.46
C LYS A 104 -22.40 -10.49 3.86
N PHE A 105 -21.40 -10.16 3.04
CA PHE A 105 -20.59 -8.97 3.22
C PHE A 105 -21.39 -7.71 2.95
N ASP A 106 -21.19 -6.69 3.78
CA ASP A 106 -21.76 -5.36 3.58
C ASP A 106 -20.97 -4.60 2.52
N TYR A 107 -19.65 -4.67 2.59
CA TYR A 107 -18.75 -4.02 1.63
C TYR A 107 -17.67 -4.96 1.10
N GLY A 108 -17.34 -4.78 -0.17
CA GLY A 108 -16.08 -5.27 -0.76
C GLY A 108 -15.14 -4.09 -0.96
N VAL A 109 -13.94 -4.14 -0.40
CA VAL A 109 -12.91 -3.10 -0.59
C VAL A 109 -11.66 -3.78 -1.13
N PHE A 110 -11.39 -3.58 -2.42
CA PHE A 110 -10.32 -4.29 -3.11
C PHE A 110 -9.27 -3.34 -3.69
N GLU A 111 -8.01 -3.64 -3.39
CA GLU A 111 -6.87 -3.11 -4.12
C GLU A 111 -6.76 -3.84 -5.46
N VAL A 112 -6.66 -3.07 -6.54
CA VAL A 112 -6.61 -3.61 -7.89
C VAL A 112 -5.34 -3.10 -8.57
N ASP A 113 -4.62 -4.00 -9.21
CA ASP A 113 -3.51 -3.65 -10.08
C ASP A 113 -3.98 -2.83 -11.28
N GLU A 114 -3.12 -1.94 -11.75
CA GLU A 114 -3.44 -0.99 -12.81
C GLU A 114 -3.87 -1.70 -14.10
N ALA A 115 -3.23 -2.83 -14.43
CA ALA A 115 -3.54 -3.61 -15.62
C ALA A 115 -4.76 -4.53 -15.43
N ALA A 116 -5.04 -4.95 -14.20
CA ALA A 116 -6.18 -5.82 -13.89
C ALA A 116 -7.50 -5.04 -13.78
N PHE A 117 -7.42 -3.74 -13.49
CA PHE A 117 -8.58 -2.87 -13.21
C PHE A 117 -9.64 -2.85 -14.32
N PRO A 118 -9.32 -2.62 -15.61
CA PRO A 118 -10.31 -2.65 -16.70
C PRO A 118 -11.12 -3.95 -16.75
N LYS A 119 -10.43 -5.09 -16.66
CA LYS A 119 -11.07 -6.41 -16.73
C LYS A 119 -11.96 -6.71 -15.53
N LEU A 120 -11.63 -6.18 -14.35
CA LEU A 120 -12.50 -6.31 -13.17
C LEU A 120 -13.76 -5.44 -13.31
N LEU A 121 -13.61 -4.21 -13.82
CA LEU A 121 -14.75 -3.31 -14.09
C LEU A 121 -15.74 -3.96 -15.06
N GLU A 122 -15.29 -4.61 -16.13
CA GLU A 122 -16.15 -5.32 -17.10
C GLU A 122 -17.00 -6.46 -16.51
N GLN A 123 -16.67 -6.91 -15.29
CA GLN A 123 -17.36 -8.01 -14.62
C GLN A 123 -18.08 -7.59 -13.34
N THR A 124 -17.92 -6.34 -12.92
CA THR A 124 -18.46 -5.83 -11.66
C THR A 124 -19.21 -4.52 -11.86
N SER A 125 -19.91 -4.07 -10.83
CA SER A 125 -20.58 -2.77 -10.84
C SER A 125 -20.24 -2.07 -9.52
N PRO A 126 -19.03 -1.48 -9.42
CA PRO A 126 -18.63 -0.81 -8.20
C PRO A 126 -19.50 0.43 -7.94
N ASN A 127 -19.66 0.77 -6.66
CA ASN A 127 -20.31 2.01 -6.25
C ASN A 127 -19.30 3.17 -6.27
N VAL A 128 -18.05 2.86 -5.88
CA VAL A 128 -16.97 3.83 -5.76
C VAL A 128 -15.69 3.28 -6.37
N VAL A 129 -15.01 4.12 -7.15
CA VAL A 129 -13.68 3.83 -7.71
C VAL A 129 -12.71 4.91 -7.24
N PHE A 130 -11.57 4.50 -6.72
CA PHE A 130 -10.45 5.38 -6.42
C PHE A 130 -9.38 5.31 -7.49
N LEU A 131 -9.01 6.48 -8.03
CA LEU A 131 -7.88 6.65 -8.93
C LEU A 131 -6.81 7.46 -8.20
N LEU A 132 -5.78 6.79 -7.69
CA LEU A 132 -4.82 7.42 -6.78
C LEU A 132 -3.68 8.17 -7.49
N ASN A 133 -3.07 7.59 -8.53
CA ASN A 133 -1.98 8.17 -9.32
C ASN A 133 -1.57 7.18 -10.42
N ILE A 134 -0.90 7.66 -11.48
CA ILE A 134 -0.31 6.78 -12.50
C ILE A 134 1.12 7.24 -12.82
N SER A 135 2.09 6.53 -12.23
CA SER A 135 3.52 6.72 -12.49
C SER A 135 4.19 5.44 -13.00
N ARG A 136 5.31 5.60 -13.72
CA ARG A 136 6.27 4.51 -13.97
C ARG A 136 6.94 4.19 -12.63
N ASP A 137 6.70 3.01 -12.07
CA ASP A 137 7.15 2.65 -10.71
C ASP A 137 8.30 1.65 -10.67
N GLN A 138 8.36 0.78 -11.66
CA GLN A 138 9.38 -0.25 -11.79
C GLN A 138 9.74 -0.36 -13.26
N LEU A 139 11.03 -0.44 -13.57
CA LEU A 139 11.57 -0.46 -14.93
C LEU A 139 11.15 -1.72 -15.72
N ASP A 140 10.75 -2.78 -15.00
CA ASP A 140 10.27 -4.05 -15.53
C ASP A 140 8.75 -4.08 -15.80
N ARG A 141 7.98 -3.04 -15.40
CA ARG A 141 6.54 -2.98 -15.70
C ARG A 141 6.30 -2.54 -17.14
N HIS A 142 5.78 -3.48 -17.93
CA HIS A 142 5.56 -3.38 -19.37
C HIS A 142 4.57 -2.31 -19.89
N TRP A 143 3.98 -1.47 -19.03
CA TRP A 143 2.88 -0.59 -19.45
C TRP A 143 3.21 0.89 -19.29
N GLU A 144 3.08 1.63 -20.39
CA GLU A 144 3.19 3.08 -20.39
C GLU A 144 2.02 3.72 -19.63
N PRO A 145 2.27 4.70 -18.74
CA PRO A 145 1.23 5.38 -17.97
C PRO A 145 0.05 5.89 -18.79
N ASP A 146 0.32 6.40 -20.00
CA ASP A 146 -0.70 6.95 -20.88
C ASP A 146 -1.63 5.85 -21.43
N LEU A 147 -1.08 4.69 -21.80
CA LEU A 147 -1.86 3.54 -22.23
C LEU A 147 -2.71 2.96 -21.08
N VAL A 148 -2.16 2.94 -19.87
CA VAL A 148 -2.92 2.54 -18.67
C VAL A 148 -4.09 3.48 -18.45
N PHE A 149 -3.85 4.80 -18.50
CA PHE A 149 -4.86 5.81 -18.33
C PHE A 149 -5.98 5.71 -19.39
N GLU A 150 -5.61 5.57 -20.67
CA GLU A 150 -6.57 5.41 -21.77
C GLU A 150 -7.48 4.19 -21.56
N ARG A 151 -6.90 3.06 -21.14
CA ARG A 151 -7.65 1.83 -20.83
C ARG A 151 -8.60 2.03 -19.65
N TRP A 152 -8.20 2.77 -18.62
CA TRP A 152 -9.08 3.06 -17.48
C TRP A 152 -10.26 3.92 -17.90
N VAL A 153 -10.01 5.01 -18.63
CA VAL A 153 -11.08 5.89 -19.13
C VAL A 153 -12.05 5.10 -20.00
N THR A 154 -11.54 4.26 -20.90
CA THR A 154 -12.35 3.41 -21.78
C THR A 154 -13.22 2.43 -20.98
N ALA A 155 -12.64 1.75 -19.98
CA ALA A 155 -13.39 0.83 -19.13
C ALA A 155 -14.47 1.54 -18.31
N LEU A 156 -14.17 2.73 -17.77
CA LEU A 156 -15.12 3.54 -17.03
C LEU A 156 -16.28 4.02 -17.92
N LYS A 157 -16.00 4.49 -19.14
CA LYS A 157 -17.04 4.85 -20.14
C LYS A 157 -17.99 3.70 -20.43
N ASN A 158 -17.47 2.48 -20.48
CA ASN A 158 -18.25 1.27 -20.76
C ASN A 158 -18.96 0.69 -19.53
N THR A 159 -18.74 1.26 -18.33
CA THR A 159 -19.36 0.79 -17.10
C THR A 159 -20.68 1.51 -16.86
N THR A 160 -21.78 0.76 -16.81
CA THR A 160 -23.12 1.31 -16.56
C THR A 160 -23.78 0.59 -15.36
N PRO A 161 -24.27 1.32 -14.34
CA PRO A 161 -24.12 2.77 -14.15
C PRO A 161 -22.65 3.15 -13.88
N LEU A 162 -22.27 4.38 -14.24
CA LEU A 162 -20.94 4.91 -13.93
C LEU A 162 -20.77 4.98 -12.40
N PRO A 163 -19.69 4.40 -11.82
CA PRO A 163 -19.40 4.53 -10.40
C PRO A 163 -19.11 5.98 -10.02
N TYR A 164 -19.21 6.31 -8.73
CA TYR A 164 -18.60 7.53 -8.23
C TYR A 164 -17.07 7.39 -8.25
N ILE A 165 -16.38 8.32 -8.88
CA ILE A 165 -14.93 8.30 -9.05
C ILE A 165 -14.33 9.34 -8.10
N ILE A 166 -13.40 8.89 -7.27
CA ILE A 166 -12.60 9.72 -6.37
C ILE A 166 -11.18 9.74 -6.92
N ALA A 167 -10.79 10.85 -7.53
CA ALA A 167 -9.52 10.98 -8.25
C ALA A 167 -8.59 11.98 -7.58
N ASP A 168 -7.29 11.74 -7.71
CA ASP A 168 -6.25 12.67 -7.25
C ASP A 168 -6.21 13.94 -8.13
N SER A 169 -6.40 15.14 -7.57
CA SER A 169 -6.31 16.40 -8.34
C SER A 169 -4.88 16.78 -8.73
N GLU A 170 -3.88 16.22 -8.07
CA GLU A 170 -2.47 16.48 -8.39
C GLU A 170 -1.95 15.62 -9.56
N GLU A 171 -2.73 14.63 -10.03
CA GLU A 171 -2.41 13.86 -11.23
C GLU A 171 -3.03 14.55 -12.46
N PRO A 172 -2.23 15.17 -13.34
CA PRO A 172 -2.76 15.97 -14.46
C PRO A 172 -3.67 15.16 -15.40
N LYS A 173 -3.41 13.86 -15.57
CA LYS A 173 -4.24 12.99 -16.41
C LYS A 173 -5.68 12.88 -15.90
N PHE A 174 -5.90 12.91 -14.58
CA PHE A 174 -7.24 12.79 -14.02
C PHE A 174 -8.08 14.05 -14.21
N GLY A 175 -7.46 15.23 -14.37
CA GLY A 175 -8.17 16.43 -14.80
C GLY A 175 -8.81 16.28 -16.19
N LEU A 176 -8.09 15.66 -17.14
CA LEU A 176 -8.61 15.36 -18.48
C LEU A 176 -9.75 14.33 -18.44
N MET A 177 -9.72 13.37 -17.52
CA MET A 177 -10.79 12.39 -17.39
C MET A 177 -12.15 13.03 -17.09
N ALA A 178 -12.18 14.13 -16.32
CA ALA A 178 -13.42 14.82 -15.97
C ALA A 178 -14.12 15.47 -17.17
N THR A 179 -13.41 15.74 -18.26
CA THR A 179 -14.03 16.23 -19.52
C THR A 179 -14.57 15.10 -20.39
N LEU A 180 -14.22 13.84 -20.09
CA LEU A 180 -14.53 12.65 -20.88
C LEU A 180 -15.62 11.77 -20.26
N LEU A 181 -16.00 12.03 -19.01
CA LEU A 181 -16.97 11.30 -18.22
C LEU A 181 -17.97 12.28 -17.59
N ASP A 182 -19.04 11.75 -16.99
CA ASP A 182 -19.99 12.56 -16.23
C ASP A 182 -19.30 13.23 -15.02
N GLU A 183 -19.15 14.55 -15.08
CA GLU A 183 -18.49 15.35 -14.05
C GLU A 183 -19.18 15.22 -12.68
N ASP A 184 -20.50 15.00 -12.65
CA ASP A 184 -21.26 14.85 -11.40
C ASP A 184 -20.94 13.54 -10.66
N LYS A 185 -20.32 12.58 -11.37
CA LYS A 185 -19.82 11.34 -10.80
C LYS A 185 -18.37 11.43 -10.35
N ILE A 186 -17.68 12.55 -10.59
CA ILE A 186 -16.27 12.69 -10.27
C ILE A 186 -16.09 13.68 -9.12
N THR A 187 -15.28 13.30 -8.13
CA THR A 187 -14.79 14.21 -7.10
C THR A 187 -13.28 14.07 -6.98
N PHE A 188 -12.62 15.18 -6.67
CA PHE A 188 -11.18 15.22 -6.54
C PHE A 188 -10.74 15.28 -5.07
N PHE A 189 -9.55 14.78 -4.78
CA PHE A 189 -8.86 14.94 -3.50
C PHE A 189 -7.39 15.31 -3.71
N ASP A 190 -6.84 16.05 -2.75
CA ASP A 190 -5.41 16.33 -2.62
C ASP A 190 -5.06 16.42 -1.13
N LYS A 191 -3.84 16.87 -0.84
CA LYS A 191 -3.35 17.03 0.52
C LYS A 191 -4.03 18.18 1.28
N ASP A 192 -4.51 19.22 0.61
CA ASP A 192 -4.98 20.47 1.22
C ASP A 192 -6.51 20.68 1.11
N SER A 193 -7.19 19.82 0.36
CA SER A 193 -8.60 19.94 0.02
C SER A 193 -9.48 19.60 1.23
N PRO A 194 -10.16 20.57 1.86
CA PRO A 194 -11.24 20.25 2.79
C PRO A 194 -12.33 19.47 2.03
N LEU A 195 -13.02 18.54 2.68
CA LEU A 195 -14.05 17.72 2.03
C LEU A 195 -15.32 18.50 1.63
N LYS A 196 -15.24 19.33 0.58
CA LYS A 196 -16.42 19.92 -0.02
C LYS A 196 -17.26 18.84 -0.73
N LEU A 197 -18.28 18.33 -0.06
CA LEU A 197 -19.32 17.48 -0.65
C LEU A 197 -20.49 18.35 -1.08
N ARG A 198 -20.93 18.21 -2.34
CA ARG A 198 -22.00 19.02 -2.97
C ARG A 198 -23.34 19.01 -2.21
N SER A 199 -23.57 18.07 -1.30
CA SER A 199 -24.82 18.00 -0.51
C SER A 199 -24.71 18.48 0.95
N HIS A 200 -23.51 18.59 1.54
CA HIS A 200 -23.39 18.76 3.01
C HIS A 200 -22.32 19.75 3.51
N LYS A 201 -21.56 20.47 2.65
CA LYS A 201 -20.53 21.45 3.07
C LYS A 201 -19.73 20.99 4.32
N VAL A 202 -19.16 19.78 4.27
CA VAL A 202 -18.42 19.21 5.42
C VAL A 202 -17.00 19.75 5.40
N PHE A 203 -16.65 20.64 6.31
CA PHE A 203 -15.28 21.13 6.43
C PHE A 203 -14.50 20.23 7.39
N TYR A 204 -13.38 19.68 6.92
CA TYR A 204 -12.41 19.03 7.78
C TYR A 204 -11.36 20.09 8.11
N ASN A 205 -11.08 20.27 9.40
CA ASN A 205 -9.95 21.06 9.85
C ASN A 205 -8.83 20.09 10.25
N ASP A 206 -7.58 20.38 9.88
CA ASP A 206 -6.39 19.60 10.26
C ASP A 206 -6.35 19.31 11.78
N LYS A 207 -6.90 20.21 12.60
CA LYS A 207 -7.00 20.03 14.06
C LYS A 207 -7.86 18.85 14.51
N ASP A 208 -8.90 18.47 13.77
CA ASP A 208 -9.82 17.39 14.17
C ASP A 208 -9.24 15.99 13.90
N LEU A 209 -8.24 15.90 13.01
CA LEU A 209 -7.43 14.71 12.76
C LEU A 209 -6.19 14.64 13.68
N GLY A 210 -5.88 15.75 14.38
CA GLY A 210 -4.70 16.00 15.20
C GLY A 210 -4.55 15.19 16.51
N SER A 211 -5.22 14.04 16.62
CA SER A 211 -5.01 13.08 17.72
C SER A 211 -4.67 11.66 17.23
N SER A 212 -4.65 11.46 15.93
CA SER A 212 -4.23 10.19 15.32
C SER A 212 -2.76 10.31 14.92
N ASN A 213 -1.97 9.25 15.08
CA ASN A 213 -0.53 9.19 14.73
C ASN A 213 -0.28 9.27 13.19
N LEU A 214 -1.06 10.08 12.46
CA LEU A 214 -1.19 10.15 11.00
C LEU A 214 -0.20 11.13 10.35
N ALA A 215 1.05 11.16 10.80
CA ALA A 215 2.03 12.10 10.26
C ALA A 215 2.60 11.65 8.88
N GLY A 216 2.83 12.64 7.99
CA GLY A 216 3.38 12.51 6.64
C GLY A 216 2.43 12.98 5.51
N GLU A 217 2.95 13.72 4.52
CA GLU A 217 2.14 14.32 3.43
C GLU A 217 1.36 13.26 2.61
N PHE A 218 1.98 12.11 2.32
CA PHE A 218 1.35 11.01 1.57
C PHE A 218 0.20 10.36 2.36
N ASN A 219 0.27 10.39 3.69
CA ASN A 219 -0.74 9.81 4.56
C ASN A 219 -1.98 10.70 4.64
N ARG A 220 -1.80 12.03 4.67
CA ARG A 220 -2.89 13.00 4.63
C ARG A 220 -3.73 12.87 3.36
N LYS A 221 -3.06 12.67 2.23
CA LYS A 221 -3.74 12.48 0.94
C LYS A 221 -4.62 11.22 0.89
N ASN A 222 -4.08 10.07 1.32
CA ASN A 222 -4.85 8.82 1.39
C ASN A 222 -6.00 8.90 2.41
N LEU A 223 -5.79 9.63 3.50
CA LEU A 223 -6.80 9.91 4.51
C LEU A 223 -7.95 10.74 3.95
N ASN A 224 -7.65 11.84 3.24
CA ASN A 224 -8.64 12.68 2.58
C ASN A 224 -9.43 11.89 1.54
N ALA A 225 -8.75 11.04 0.78
CA ALA A 225 -9.39 10.11 -0.15
C ALA A 225 -10.38 9.19 0.59
N ALA A 226 -9.93 8.52 1.66
CA ALA A 226 -10.77 7.61 2.44
C ALA A 226 -11.98 8.32 3.05
N ALA A 227 -11.78 9.49 3.67
CA ALA A 227 -12.84 10.31 4.23
C ALA A 227 -13.90 10.69 3.17
N LYS A 228 -13.48 10.99 1.93
CA LYS A 228 -14.41 11.35 0.85
C LYS A 228 -15.30 10.18 0.45
N ALA A 229 -14.74 8.98 0.34
CA ALA A 229 -15.59 7.81 0.09
C ALA A 229 -16.54 7.55 1.24
N MET A 230 -16.08 7.61 2.49
CA MET A 230 -16.96 7.36 3.64
C MET A 230 -18.16 8.32 3.62
N ALA A 231 -17.91 9.59 3.34
CA ALA A 231 -18.99 10.55 3.24
C ALA A 231 -19.91 10.34 2.01
N LEU A 232 -19.36 9.93 0.86
CA LEU A 232 -20.15 9.52 -0.32
C LEU A 232 -21.01 8.26 -0.06
N LEU A 233 -20.55 7.38 0.82
CA LEU A 233 -21.29 6.21 1.29
C LEU A 233 -22.34 6.55 2.35
N GLY A 234 -22.49 7.83 2.72
CA GLY A 234 -23.52 8.32 3.64
C GLY A 234 -23.13 8.33 5.12
N PHE A 235 -21.84 8.10 5.45
CA PHE A 235 -21.40 8.19 6.84
C PHE A 235 -21.28 9.65 7.30
N SER A 236 -21.69 9.92 8.54
CA SER A 236 -21.62 11.27 9.10
C SER A 236 -20.17 11.68 9.39
N TYR A 237 -19.90 12.98 9.47
CA TYR A 237 -18.58 13.50 9.84
C TYR A 237 -18.07 12.88 11.16
N LYS A 238 -18.94 12.80 12.16
CA LYS A 238 -18.63 12.23 13.47
C LYS A 238 -18.18 10.77 13.36
N ASP A 239 -18.84 10.00 12.51
CA ASP A 239 -18.50 8.58 12.28
C ASP A 239 -17.15 8.45 11.58
N VAL A 240 -16.88 9.29 10.57
CA VAL A 240 -15.59 9.29 9.86
C VAL A 240 -14.45 9.59 10.83
N VAL A 241 -14.55 10.68 11.59
CA VAL A 241 -13.53 11.06 12.58
C VAL A 241 -13.36 9.98 13.65
N ALA A 242 -14.46 9.47 14.22
CA ALA A 242 -14.40 8.42 15.24
C ALA A 242 -13.73 7.14 14.70
N SER A 243 -14.01 6.76 13.45
CA SER A 243 -13.46 5.56 12.83
C SER A 243 -11.95 5.61 12.62
N LEU A 244 -11.37 6.82 12.57
CA LEU A 244 -9.96 7.07 12.29
C LEU A 244 -9.09 7.22 13.55
N LYS A 245 -9.69 7.39 14.73
CA LYS A 245 -8.96 7.62 15.99
C LYS A 245 -7.97 6.50 16.32
N ASP A 246 -8.37 5.26 16.11
CA ASP A 246 -7.55 4.08 16.43
C ASP A 246 -6.71 3.60 15.23
N PHE A 247 -6.59 4.41 14.17
CA PHE A 247 -5.85 3.99 12.99
C PHE A 247 -4.35 3.91 13.26
N SER A 248 -3.80 2.74 12.93
CA SER A 248 -2.36 2.52 12.80
C SER A 248 -2.03 2.11 11.37
N PHE A 249 -0.99 2.70 10.79
CA PHE A 249 -0.56 2.35 9.44
C PHE A 249 -0.25 0.85 9.31
N ALA A 250 -0.37 0.34 8.08
CA ALA A 250 0.12 -0.99 7.78
C ALA A 250 1.63 -1.08 8.05
N TYR A 251 2.02 -2.23 8.58
CA TYR A 251 3.38 -2.76 8.76
C TYR A 251 4.49 -2.04 7.97
N GLY A 252 5.55 -1.64 8.65
CA GLY A 252 6.79 -1.15 8.03
C GLY A 252 6.82 0.30 7.54
N ARG A 253 5.77 1.10 7.73
CA ARG A 253 5.80 2.56 7.50
C ARG A 253 5.65 3.30 8.82
N GLY A 254 6.77 3.73 9.40
CA GLY A 254 6.82 4.41 10.69
C GLY A 254 6.71 3.48 11.90
N GLU A 255 6.74 2.16 11.69
CA GLU A 255 6.69 1.18 12.77
C GLU A 255 7.93 1.29 13.64
N LYS A 256 7.71 1.43 14.96
CA LYS A 256 8.76 1.47 15.98
C LYS A 256 8.87 0.08 16.62
N ILE A 257 10.08 -0.46 16.67
CA ILE A 257 10.40 -1.74 17.30
C ILE A 257 11.58 -1.52 18.24
N GLU A 258 11.39 -1.82 19.51
CA GLU A 258 12.49 -1.89 20.46
C GLU A 258 13.15 -3.27 20.39
N PHE A 259 14.45 -3.32 20.14
CA PHE A 259 15.21 -4.57 20.11
C PHE A 259 16.64 -4.35 20.61
N LYS A 260 17.05 -5.10 21.65
CA LYS A 260 18.39 -5.02 22.27
C LYS A 260 18.82 -3.59 22.65
N GLY A 261 17.90 -2.82 23.24
CA GLY A 261 18.15 -1.44 23.68
C GLY A 261 18.27 -0.43 22.52
N LYS A 262 17.78 -0.80 21.33
CA LYS A 262 17.73 0.04 20.13
C LYS A 262 16.28 0.28 19.73
N ASP A 263 15.99 1.51 19.36
CA ASP A 263 14.70 1.93 18.82
C ASP A 263 14.80 1.94 17.30
N PHE A 264 14.29 0.88 16.67
CA PHE A 264 14.24 0.77 15.22
C PHE A 264 12.96 1.40 14.69
N ARG A 265 13.09 2.28 13.70
CA ARG A 265 11.97 2.77 12.91
C ARG A 265 12.06 2.27 11.48
N ILE A 266 11.05 1.56 11.01
CA ILE A 266 11.03 1.01 9.66
C ILE A 266 10.33 1.97 8.70
N LEU A 267 10.99 2.29 7.58
CA LEU A 267 10.47 3.06 6.46
C LEU A 267 10.60 2.23 5.16
N LEU A 268 9.57 1.43 4.85
CA LEU A 268 9.53 0.59 3.65
C LEU A 268 9.66 1.44 2.37
N ALA A 269 10.61 1.07 1.52
CA ALA A 269 10.83 1.69 0.20
C ALA A 269 11.06 0.61 -0.86
N LYS A 270 10.18 0.55 -1.87
CA LYS A 270 10.19 -0.50 -2.91
C LYS A 270 10.43 0.01 -4.33
N ASN A 271 10.51 1.33 -4.48
CA ASN A 271 10.61 2.04 -5.74
C ASN A 271 11.22 3.43 -5.49
N PRO A 272 11.66 4.17 -6.53
CA PRO A 272 12.30 5.47 -6.37
C PRO A 272 11.40 6.50 -5.68
N LYS A 273 10.11 6.51 -6.01
CA LYS A 273 9.15 7.48 -5.46
C LYS A 273 9.00 7.34 -3.95
N SER A 274 8.71 6.13 -3.47
CA SER A 274 8.57 5.83 -2.04
C SER A 274 9.87 6.07 -1.28
N PHE A 275 11.02 5.74 -1.87
CA PHE A 275 12.30 6.02 -1.25
C PHE A 275 12.55 7.52 -1.11
N ASN A 276 12.35 8.28 -2.18
CA ASN A 276 12.52 9.74 -2.16
C ASN A 276 11.58 10.42 -1.17
N THR A 277 10.33 9.95 -1.05
CA THR A 277 9.40 10.44 -0.02
C THR A 277 9.91 10.15 1.40
N ASN A 278 10.43 8.94 1.65
CA ASN A 278 11.03 8.65 2.96
C ASN A 278 12.24 9.54 3.25
N LEU A 279 13.02 9.94 2.23
CA LEU A 279 14.11 10.89 2.40
C LEU A 279 13.59 12.30 2.70
N ASP A 280 12.52 12.74 2.05
CA ASP A 280 11.87 14.03 2.34
C ASP A 280 11.38 14.09 3.79
N ASP A 281 10.69 13.04 4.24
CA ASP A 281 10.23 12.93 5.63
C ASP A 281 11.40 13.00 6.63
N LEU A 282 12.56 12.44 6.29
CA LEU A 282 13.77 12.48 7.14
C LEU A 282 14.50 13.82 7.13
N LEU A 283 14.33 14.64 6.09
CA LEU A 283 14.94 15.97 5.97
C LEU A 283 14.10 17.06 6.65
N ASP A 284 12.78 16.92 6.60
CA ASP A 284 11.83 17.85 7.23
C ASP A 284 10.97 17.11 8.28
N PRO A 285 11.48 16.93 9.50
CA PRO A 285 10.77 16.23 10.57
C PRO A 285 9.67 17.09 11.22
N SER A 286 9.24 18.21 10.61
CA SER A 286 8.21 19.10 11.18
C SER A 286 6.83 18.45 11.34
N GLY A 287 6.61 17.25 10.77
CA GLY A 287 5.48 16.39 11.11
C GLY A 287 5.75 15.53 12.35
N ASP A 288 4.73 15.31 13.18
CA ASP A 288 4.78 14.50 14.43
C ASP A 288 5.37 13.07 14.28
N ALA A 289 5.64 12.59 13.06
CA ALA A 289 6.21 11.27 12.74
C ALA A 289 7.67 11.10 13.18
N ILE A 290 8.45 12.18 13.26
CA ILE A 290 9.92 12.12 13.47
C ILE A 290 10.34 13.04 14.63
N GLN A 291 9.92 12.70 15.85
CA GLN A 291 10.29 13.46 17.05
C GLN A 291 11.80 13.49 17.35
N ALA A 292 12.62 12.61 16.74
CA ALA A 292 14.07 12.62 16.86
C ALA A 292 14.76 12.25 15.53
N PHE A 293 15.82 12.99 15.19
CA PHE A 293 16.72 12.61 14.09
C PHE A 293 17.42 11.28 14.42
N PRO A 294 17.52 10.34 13.46
CA PRO A 294 18.20 9.08 13.71
C PRO A 294 19.71 9.29 13.85
N GLU A 295 20.32 8.53 14.76
CA GLU A 295 21.79 8.45 14.91
C GLU A 295 22.40 7.51 13.87
N ALA A 296 21.60 6.54 13.39
CA ALA A 296 22.01 5.59 12.37
C ALA A 296 20.94 5.31 11.31
N LEU A 297 21.41 5.00 10.10
CA LEU A 297 20.62 4.55 8.97
C LEU A 297 21.03 3.14 8.56
N LEU A 298 20.05 2.25 8.42
CA LEU A 298 20.24 0.89 7.94
C LEU A 298 19.48 0.69 6.62
N PHE A 299 20.20 0.61 5.51
CA PHE A 299 19.64 0.29 4.21
C PHE A 299 19.62 -1.24 4.01
N ILE A 300 18.49 -1.82 3.61
CA ILE A 300 18.42 -3.27 3.36
C ILE A 300 17.83 -3.53 1.98
N LEU A 301 18.64 -4.06 1.07
CA LEU A 301 18.26 -4.29 -0.32
C LEU A 301 18.38 -5.76 -0.70
N ASN A 302 17.24 -6.35 -1.07
CA ASN A 302 17.14 -7.67 -1.66
C ASN A 302 16.64 -7.61 -3.12
N ASP A 303 16.79 -8.70 -3.84
CA ASP A 303 16.31 -8.88 -5.22
C ASP A 303 15.52 -10.19 -5.38
N ASN A 304 14.68 -10.52 -4.39
CA ASN A 304 13.79 -11.67 -4.49
C ASN A 304 12.64 -11.40 -5.47
N ILE A 305 11.89 -12.43 -5.86
CA ILE A 305 10.75 -12.30 -6.79
C ILE A 305 9.79 -11.15 -6.40
N PRO A 306 9.38 -10.97 -5.13
CA PRO A 306 8.50 -9.87 -4.75
C PRO A 306 9.14 -8.47 -4.85
N ASP A 307 10.47 -8.37 -4.85
CA ASP A 307 11.20 -7.10 -4.91
C ASP A 307 11.51 -6.67 -6.35
N GLY A 308 11.53 -7.62 -7.28
CA GLY A 308 12.10 -7.46 -8.63
C GLY A 308 13.56 -7.92 -8.65
N ARG A 309 13.95 -8.63 -9.72
CA ARG A 309 15.36 -9.05 -9.92
C ARG A 309 16.25 -7.88 -10.35
N ASP A 310 15.65 -6.90 -11.03
CA ASP A 310 16.32 -5.67 -11.41
C ASP A 310 16.20 -4.62 -10.30
N ILE A 311 17.33 -4.21 -9.76
CA ILE A 311 17.46 -3.22 -8.69
C ILE A 311 17.96 -1.87 -9.20
N SER A 312 18.09 -1.68 -10.52
CA SER A 312 18.60 -0.43 -11.12
C SER A 312 17.80 0.81 -10.71
N TRP A 313 16.55 0.64 -10.27
CA TRP A 313 15.73 1.70 -9.68
C TRP A 313 16.41 2.47 -8.54
N ILE A 314 17.40 1.89 -7.84
CA ILE A 314 18.13 2.60 -6.78
C ILE A 314 18.90 3.81 -7.32
N TYR A 315 19.21 3.84 -8.62
CA TYR A 315 19.88 4.97 -9.28
C TYR A 315 18.95 6.17 -9.50
N ASP A 316 17.64 5.96 -9.53
CA ASP A 316 16.63 7.02 -9.61
C ASP A 316 16.31 7.66 -8.24
N ILE A 317 16.91 7.16 -7.17
CA ILE A 317 16.88 7.82 -5.86
C ILE A 317 17.64 9.14 -5.97
N ASN A 318 17.13 10.23 -5.40
CA ASN A 318 17.77 11.54 -5.45
C ASN A 318 19.11 11.51 -4.65
N PRO A 319 20.27 11.70 -5.31
CA PRO A 319 21.57 11.59 -4.64
C PRO A 319 21.82 12.71 -3.62
N ILE A 320 21.28 13.91 -3.86
CA ILE A 320 21.46 15.07 -2.97
C ILE A 320 20.72 14.80 -1.66
N LYS A 321 19.46 14.37 -1.74
CA LYS A 321 18.66 14.00 -0.55
C LYS A 321 19.32 12.84 0.21
N LEU A 322 19.81 11.83 -0.51
CA LEU A 322 20.46 10.67 0.09
C LEU A 322 21.72 11.07 0.88
N LYS A 323 22.54 11.95 0.29
CA LYS A 323 23.73 12.51 0.95
C LYS A 323 23.37 13.28 2.21
N GLU A 324 22.41 14.18 2.11
CA GLU A 324 22.04 15.07 3.22
C GLU A 324 21.41 14.28 4.38
N VAL A 325 20.55 13.30 4.07
CA VAL A 325 19.98 12.41 5.09
C VAL A 325 21.07 11.58 5.78
N CYS A 326 22.11 11.14 5.08
CA CYS A 326 23.20 10.36 5.68
C CYS A 326 24.26 11.19 6.42
N LYS A 327 24.25 12.52 6.26
CA LYS A 327 25.23 13.41 6.87
C LYS A 327 25.23 13.26 8.39
N ASP A 328 26.44 13.14 8.95
CA ASP A 328 26.74 13.01 10.39
C ASP A 328 26.07 11.82 11.09
N LYS A 329 25.70 10.77 10.33
CA LYS A 329 25.05 9.56 10.86
C LYS A 329 25.87 8.31 10.56
N ALA A 330 25.75 7.30 11.41
CA ALA A 330 26.30 5.99 11.13
C ALA A 330 25.47 5.29 10.03
N VAL A 331 26.12 4.84 8.96
CA VAL A 331 25.46 4.17 7.84
C VAL A 331 25.81 2.69 7.81
N PHE A 332 24.78 1.85 7.67
CA PHE A 332 24.86 0.40 7.54
C PHE A 332 24.09 -0.08 6.31
N VAL A 333 24.57 -1.17 5.71
CA VAL A 333 23.94 -1.75 4.52
C VAL A 333 23.87 -3.26 4.65
N ALA A 334 22.68 -3.82 4.43
CA ALA A 334 22.42 -5.26 4.51
C ALA A 334 21.66 -5.79 3.29
N GLY A 335 21.52 -7.11 3.20
CA GLY A 335 20.70 -7.79 2.19
C GLY A 335 21.49 -8.36 1.02
N THR A 336 20.80 -9.12 0.15
CA THR A 336 21.45 -9.86 -0.96
C THR A 336 22.16 -8.94 -1.95
N ARG A 337 21.73 -7.68 -2.05
CA ARG A 337 22.28 -6.63 -2.93
C ARG A 337 22.91 -5.47 -2.16
N CYS A 338 23.47 -5.77 -0.99
CA CYS A 338 24.13 -4.76 -0.15
C CYS A 338 25.29 -4.05 -0.87
N PHE A 339 26.04 -4.73 -1.73
CA PHE A 339 27.14 -4.12 -2.47
C PHE A 339 26.64 -3.12 -3.52
N ASP A 340 25.55 -3.42 -4.23
CA ASP A 340 24.94 -2.47 -5.17
C ASP A 340 24.45 -1.22 -4.45
N MET A 341 23.82 -1.37 -3.28
CA MET A 341 23.38 -0.24 -2.47
C MET A 341 24.56 0.57 -1.89
N ALA A 342 25.64 -0.10 -1.48
CA ALA A 342 26.86 0.56 -1.02
C ALA A 342 27.51 1.39 -2.13
N VAL A 343 27.60 0.85 -3.36
CA VAL A 343 28.07 1.58 -4.55
C VAL A 343 27.16 2.77 -4.83
N ARG A 344 25.84 2.58 -4.77
CA ARG A 344 24.88 3.68 -4.98
C ARG A 344 25.07 4.81 -3.96
N LEU A 345 25.27 4.49 -2.69
CA LEU A 345 25.55 5.45 -1.63
C LEU A 345 26.89 6.18 -1.88
N GLN A 346 27.92 5.45 -2.31
CA GLN A 346 29.20 6.05 -2.69
C GLN A 346 29.04 7.06 -3.85
N TYR A 347 28.23 6.76 -4.87
CA TYR A 347 27.93 7.71 -5.94
C TYR A 347 27.12 8.93 -5.47
N ALA A 348 26.36 8.83 -4.37
CA ALA A 348 25.75 9.99 -3.73
C ALA A 348 26.75 10.81 -2.88
N GLY A 349 28.00 10.35 -2.72
CA GLY A 349 29.00 10.97 -1.85
C GLY A 349 28.83 10.60 -0.38
N VAL A 350 28.21 9.44 -0.08
CA VAL A 350 28.11 8.86 1.26
C VAL A 350 29.21 7.82 1.43
N PHE A 351 30.12 8.05 2.38
CA PHE A 351 31.19 7.12 2.70
C PHE A 351 30.75 6.15 3.79
N ILE A 352 30.95 4.86 3.55
CA ILE A 352 30.51 3.78 4.45
C ILE A 352 31.74 2.95 4.83
N ASP A 353 31.89 2.67 6.12
CA ASP A 353 32.86 1.69 6.58
C ASP A 353 32.51 0.31 6.01
N LYS A 354 33.47 -0.38 5.40
CA LYS A 354 33.29 -1.74 4.88
C LYS A 354 32.80 -2.71 5.96
N ALA A 355 33.17 -2.48 7.23
CA ALA A 355 32.68 -3.28 8.35
C ALA A 355 31.16 -3.14 8.58
N ASN A 356 30.53 -2.09 8.08
CA ASN A 356 29.08 -1.87 8.22
C ASN A 356 28.25 -2.44 7.07
N VAL A 357 28.88 -3.14 6.10
CA VAL A 357 28.21 -3.77 4.95
C VAL A 357 28.25 -5.28 5.12
N ASP A 358 27.10 -5.95 4.99
CA ASP A 358 27.03 -7.42 5.00
C ASP A 358 25.87 -7.92 4.14
N LYS A 359 25.92 -9.18 3.68
CA LYS A 359 24.74 -9.80 3.06
C LYS A 359 23.71 -10.21 4.10
N GLU A 360 24.19 -10.63 5.28
CA GLU A 360 23.35 -11.14 6.35
C GLU A 360 22.88 -10.01 7.28
N ILE A 361 21.56 -9.79 7.32
CA ILE A 361 20.94 -8.79 8.21
C ILE A 361 21.33 -9.03 9.67
N ALA A 362 21.46 -10.30 10.08
CA ALA A 362 21.82 -10.68 11.43
C ALA A 362 23.22 -10.20 11.85
N GLU A 363 24.20 -10.22 10.93
CA GLU A 363 25.56 -9.75 11.21
C GLU A 363 25.61 -8.23 11.38
N VAL A 364 24.88 -7.49 10.54
CA VAL A 364 24.74 -6.03 10.70
C VAL A 364 24.04 -5.68 12.01
N LEU A 365 23.00 -6.43 12.40
CA LEU A 365 22.32 -6.24 13.68
C LEU A 365 23.24 -6.50 14.89
N LYS A 366 24.15 -7.48 14.82
CA LYS A 366 25.15 -7.71 15.88
C LYS A 366 26.09 -6.50 16.02
N ARG A 367 26.57 -5.96 14.90
CA ARG A 367 27.46 -4.77 14.88
C ARG A 367 26.74 -3.51 15.39
N LEU A 368 25.48 -3.32 15.01
CA LEU A 368 24.64 -2.25 15.56
C LEU A 368 24.44 -2.40 17.07
N ALA A 369 24.20 -3.62 17.56
CA ALA A 369 24.00 -3.87 18.99
C ALA A 369 25.27 -3.57 19.82
N SER A 370 26.47 -3.77 19.26
CA SER A 370 27.73 -3.43 19.96
C SER A 370 28.01 -1.93 20.08
N LYS A 371 27.31 -1.08 19.32
CA LYS A 371 27.50 0.38 19.31
C LYS A 371 26.48 1.06 20.21
N THR A 372 26.75 1.10 21.52
CA THR A 372 25.79 1.56 22.53
C THR A 372 25.29 2.99 22.31
N GLU A 373 26.10 3.84 21.69
CA GLU A 373 25.81 5.24 21.36
C GLU A 373 24.70 5.43 20.31
N LEU A 374 24.43 4.41 19.48
CA LEU A 374 23.45 4.49 18.39
C LEU A 374 22.08 3.94 18.83
N LYS A 375 21.34 4.64 19.68
CA LYS A 375 20.01 4.21 20.16
C LYS A 375 18.93 4.25 19.08
N ASN A 376 18.86 5.32 18.30
CA ASN A 376 17.79 5.55 17.32
C ASN A 376 18.23 5.17 15.90
N VAL A 377 17.63 4.11 15.34
CA VAL A 377 18.01 3.58 14.02
C VAL A 377 16.83 3.64 13.06
N THR A 378 16.98 4.34 11.94
CA THR A 378 15.98 4.26 10.85
C THR A 378 16.40 3.20 9.83
N VAL A 379 15.49 2.26 9.57
CA VAL A 379 15.68 1.13 8.65
C VAL A 379 14.92 1.43 7.36
N LEU A 380 15.61 1.36 6.22
CA LEU A 380 15.07 1.57 4.87
C LEU A 380 15.14 0.25 4.08
N PRO A 381 14.22 -0.70 4.30
CA PRO A 381 14.19 -1.97 3.58
C PRO A 381 13.28 -1.90 2.35
N ASN A 382 13.53 -2.75 1.34
CA ASN A 382 12.48 -3.16 0.39
C ASN A 382 11.64 -4.34 0.95
N TYR A 383 10.73 -4.90 0.17
CA TYR A 383 9.65 -5.74 0.70
C TYR A 383 10.14 -7.03 1.39
N SER A 384 10.90 -7.88 0.71
CA SER A 384 11.38 -9.13 1.33
C SER A 384 12.39 -8.86 2.45
N SER A 385 13.19 -7.80 2.30
CA SER A 385 14.13 -7.32 3.32
C SER A 385 13.44 -6.93 4.61
N MET A 386 12.29 -6.25 4.51
CA MET A 386 11.47 -5.86 5.65
C MET A 386 10.97 -7.10 6.40
N LEU A 387 10.46 -8.10 5.68
CA LEU A 387 9.97 -9.35 6.30
C LEU A 387 11.11 -10.10 7.01
N ALA A 388 12.29 -10.20 6.37
CA ALA A 388 13.46 -10.83 6.95
C ALA A 388 13.95 -10.10 8.21
N PHE A 389 14.07 -8.78 8.14
CA PHE A 389 14.45 -7.93 9.27
C PHE A 389 13.49 -8.11 10.45
N ARG A 390 12.17 -8.00 10.21
CA ARG A 390 11.14 -8.19 11.24
C ARG A 390 11.21 -9.55 11.89
N LYS A 391 11.41 -10.61 11.12
CA LYS A 391 11.53 -11.97 11.67
C LYS A 391 12.68 -12.07 12.67
N LEU A 392 13.79 -11.39 12.41
CA LEU A 392 14.94 -11.35 13.31
C LEU A 392 14.68 -10.53 14.58
N VAL A 393 14.00 -9.38 14.49
CA VAL A 393 13.81 -8.49 15.65
C VAL A 393 12.54 -8.77 16.47
N LEU A 394 11.50 -9.38 15.88
CA LEU A 394 10.24 -9.70 16.56
C LEU A 394 10.03 -11.21 16.80
N GLY A 395 10.83 -12.07 16.18
CA GLY A 395 10.68 -13.53 16.29
C GLY A 395 9.41 -14.10 15.61
N ARG A 396 8.65 -13.29 14.87
CA ARG A 396 7.41 -13.70 14.18
C ARG A 396 7.55 -13.55 12.67
N SER A 397 7.30 -14.62 11.92
CA SER A 397 7.04 -14.56 10.48
C SER A 397 5.56 -14.24 10.25
N ILE A 398 5.25 -13.12 9.60
CA ILE A 398 3.90 -12.86 9.10
C ILE A 398 3.83 -13.47 7.69
N LEU A 399 3.24 -14.66 7.61
CA LEU A 399 2.59 -15.19 6.41
C LEU A 399 1.38 -16.01 6.85
#